data_AF-A0A1Q7QZY1-F1
#
_entry.id   AF-A0A1Q7QZY1-F1
#
_cell.length_a   1.000
_cell.length_b   1.000
_cell.length_c   1.000
_cell.angle_alpha   90.00
_cell.angle_beta   90.00
_cell.angle_gamma   90.00
#
_symmetry.space_group_name_H-M   'P 1'
#
loop_
_entity.id
_entity.type
_entity.pdbx_description
1 polymer ?
#
loop_
_entity_poly.entity_id
_entity_poly.type
_entity_poly.pdbx_seq_one_letter_code
_entity_poly.pdbx_strand_id
1 'polypeptide(L)'
;MKAYRFTSLLMALLSTVIAGGAGAETAREPAQSLKARYPLSTIEVGNVSNQGVVAKKGLVLRLEADAPALRIRFVQANTKSPRFHVRDYARVEVMGDRIVSAERGDFTLPKGTRVVVLDLKVESDRVRLFTHTVEPLRLPDGKAAYACTEFVFHLEPSVLAQGDVVTVQHQIERWLLPDKTNG
;
A
#
# COMPACT_ATOMS: atom_id res chain seq x y z
N MET A 1 65.82 -1.29 48.12
CA MET A 1 66.17 -0.01 47.46
C MET A 1 65.27 0.18 46.25
N LYS A 2 64.65 1.37 46.16
CA LYS A 2 63.75 1.80 45.09
C LYS A 2 64.53 2.30 43.87
N ALA A 3 63.78 2.39 42.76
CA ALA A 3 63.94 3.23 41.55
C ALA A 3 64.26 2.42 40.27
N TYR A 4 63.72 2.69 39.07
CA TYR A 4 63.14 3.91 38.48
C TYR A 4 62.22 3.60 37.26
N ARG A 5 61.22 4.49 37.05
CA ARG A 5 60.70 5.11 35.79
C ARG A 5 60.16 4.25 34.62
N PHE A 6 58.86 4.37 34.29
CA PHE A 6 58.17 5.34 33.39
C PHE A 6 58.28 5.00 31.89
N THR A 7 57.16 4.55 31.29
CA THR A 7 56.75 4.88 29.92
C THR A 7 55.25 4.61 29.74
N SER A 8 54.54 5.65 29.30
CA SER A 8 53.12 5.63 28.94
C SER A 8 52.88 4.82 27.66
N LEU A 9 51.77 4.09 27.57
CA LEU A 9 51.14 3.82 26.28
C LEU A 9 49.62 3.95 26.39
N LEU A 10 49.14 5.01 25.74
CA LEU A 10 47.77 5.35 25.47
C LEU A 10 47.20 4.35 24.45
N MET A 11 46.20 3.54 24.83
CA MET A 11 45.39 2.77 23.87
C MET A 11 43.98 3.36 23.87
N ALA A 12 43.71 4.13 22.81
CA ALA A 12 42.39 4.60 22.47
C ALA A 12 41.54 3.42 21.97
N LEU A 13 40.46 3.10 22.69
CA LEU A 13 39.37 2.28 22.16
C LEU A 13 38.34 3.23 21.55
N LEU A 14 38.52 3.49 20.25
CA LEU A 14 37.49 4.03 19.37
C LEU A 14 36.43 2.94 19.18
N SER A 15 35.36 2.94 19.98
CA SER A 15 34.16 2.17 19.65
C SER A 15 33.26 3.03 18.78
N THR A 16 33.53 2.99 17.48
CA THR A 16 32.66 3.52 16.43
C THR A 16 31.38 2.69 16.41
N VAL A 17 30.31 3.13 17.06
CA VAL A 17 28.98 2.58 16.81
C VAL A 17 28.50 3.16 15.49
N ILE A 18 28.60 2.33 14.45
CA ILE A 18 28.17 2.66 13.09
C ILE A 18 26.65 2.81 13.08
N ALA A 19 26.27 4.00 12.62
CA ALA A 19 24.98 4.51 12.19
C ALA A 19 23.87 3.49 11.87
N GLY A 20 22.66 3.82 12.35
CA GLY A 20 21.40 3.33 11.81
C GLY A 20 21.26 3.65 10.32
N GLY A 21 21.24 2.61 9.49
CA GLY A 21 21.01 2.70 8.05
C GLY A 21 20.40 1.44 7.42
N ALA A 22 20.34 0.33 8.16
CA ALA A 22 19.91 -0.97 7.61
C ALA A 22 18.40 -1.08 7.27
N GLY A 23 17.57 -0.14 7.72
CA GLY A 23 16.13 -0.18 7.48
C GLY A 23 15.70 0.29 6.08
N ALA A 24 16.51 1.11 5.40
CA ALA A 24 16.11 1.69 4.12
C ALA A 24 16.48 0.81 2.91
N GLU A 25 17.55 0.02 3.02
CA GLU A 25 18.02 -0.83 1.93
C GLU A 25 17.26 -2.17 1.89
N THR A 26 17.02 -2.77 3.05
CA THR A 26 16.24 -4.02 3.21
C THR A 26 14.76 -3.85 2.86
N ALA A 27 14.13 -2.72 3.22
CA ALA A 27 12.73 -2.45 2.87
C ALA A 27 12.51 -2.14 1.37
N ARG A 28 13.58 -1.78 0.64
CA ARG A 28 13.50 -1.42 -0.79
C ARG A 28 13.22 -2.64 -1.67
N GLU A 29 13.75 -3.81 -1.30
CA GLU A 29 13.61 -5.05 -2.07
C GLU A 29 12.17 -5.63 -2.02
N PRO A 30 11.48 -5.72 -0.86
CA PRO A 30 10.06 -6.09 -0.79
C PRO A 30 9.16 -5.11 -1.52
N ALA A 31 9.40 -3.80 -1.35
CA ALA A 31 8.59 -2.78 -2.00
C ALA A 31 8.69 -2.84 -3.53
N GLN A 32 9.88 -3.07 -4.07
CA GLN A 32 10.08 -3.23 -5.51
C GLN A 32 9.43 -4.52 -6.03
N SER A 33 9.64 -5.63 -5.34
CA SER A 33 9.06 -6.93 -5.72
C SER A 33 7.54 -6.92 -5.70
N LEU A 34 6.94 -6.31 -4.66
CA LEU A 34 5.49 -6.14 -4.58
C LEU A 34 4.96 -5.18 -5.66
N LYS A 35 5.65 -4.08 -5.96
CA LYS A 35 5.25 -3.18 -7.07
C LYS A 35 5.35 -3.86 -8.44
N ALA A 36 6.32 -4.76 -8.63
CA ALA A 36 6.42 -5.57 -9.84
C ALA A 36 5.28 -6.60 -9.93
N ARG A 37 4.90 -7.20 -8.80
CA ARG A 37 3.79 -8.17 -8.72
C ARG A 37 2.42 -7.52 -8.90
N TYR A 38 2.23 -6.32 -8.34
CA TYR A 38 1.00 -5.54 -8.38
C TYR A 38 1.23 -4.21 -9.13
N PRO A 39 1.39 -4.23 -10.46
CA PRO A 39 1.49 -3.02 -11.27
C PRO A 39 0.35 -2.06 -10.98
N LEU A 40 0.70 -0.80 -10.71
CA LEU A 40 -0.26 0.22 -10.32
C LEU A 40 -1.14 0.66 -11.50
N SER A 41 -2.39 1.01 -11.19
CA SER A 41 -3.30 1.69 -12.08
C SER A 41 -2.93 3.17 -12.21
N THR A 42 -3.45 3.82 -13.24
CA THR A 42 -3.37 5.26 -13.44
C THR A 42 -4.75 5.75 -13.82
N ILE A 43 -5.23 6.76 -13.11
CA ILE A 43 -6.46 7.48 -13.43
C ILE A 43 -6.08 8.85 -14.01
N GLU A 44 -6.57 9.13 -15.20
CA GLU A 44 -6.53 10.47 -15.78
C GLU A 44 -7.82 11.20 -15.43
N VAL A 45 -7.71 12.45 -15.00
CA VAL A 45 -8.87 13.26 -14.63
C VAL A 45 -9.00 14.37 -15.64
N GLY A 46 -10.02 14.31 -16.50
CA GLY A 46 -10.24 15.31 -17.57
C GLY A 46 -10.84 16.63 -17.07
N ASN A 47 -11.77 16.59 -16.11
CA ASN A 47 -12.30 17.76 -15.39
C ASN A 47 -12.71 17.35 -13.95
N VAL A 48 -13.07 18.30 -13.07
CA VAL A 48 -13.47 18.02 -11.67
C VAL A 48 -14.86 17.37 -11.56
N SER A 49 -15.73 17.55 -12.55
CA SER A 49 -17.07 16.93 -12.64
C SER A 49 -17.07 15.52 -13.28
N ASN A 50 -15.98 15.13 -13.94
CA ASN A 50 -15.73 13.88 -14.61
C ASN A 50 -14.95 13.01 -13.64
N GLN A 51 -15.48 11.84 -13.32
CA GLN A 51 -15.14 10.99 -12.18
C GLN A 51 -13.75 10.32 -12.27
N GLY A 52 -12.78 10.91 -12.97
CA GLY A 52 -11.59 10.22 -13.45
C GLY A 52 -11.95 9.20 -14.54
N VAL A 53 -10.99 8.85 -15.36
CA VAL A 53 -11.05 7.69 -16.27
C VAL A 53 -9.78 6.90 -16.05
N VAL A 54 -9.91 5.59 -15.85
CA VAL A 54 -8.75 4.71 -15.74
C VAL A 54 -8.02 4.68 -17.08
N ALA A 55 -6.86 5.35 -17.14
CA ALA A 55 -6.00 5.41 -18.31
C ALA A 55 -5.13 4.15 -18.44
N LYS A 56 -4.73 3.57 -17.31
CA LYS A 56 -4.04 2.28 -17.25
C LYS A 56 -4.61 1.48 -16.08
N LYS A 57 -5.05 0.24 -16.34
CA LYS A 57 -5.65 -0.61 -15.31
C LYS A 57 -4.62 -1.15 -14.31
N GLY A 58 -3.39 -1.44 -14.70
CA GLY A 58 -2.46 -2.19 -13.84
C GLY A 58 -2.88 -3.66 -13.74
N LEU A 59 -2.58 -4.32 -12.61
CA LEU A 59 -3.10 -5.67 -12.34
C LEU A 59 -4.55 -5.59 -11.83
N VAL A 60 -5.44 -6.30 -12.51
CA VAL A 60 -6.82 -6.48 -12.04
C VAL A 60 -6.85 -7.57 -10.97
N LEU A 61 -7.42 -7.23 -9.83
CA LEU A 61 -7.65 -8.08 -8.69
C LEU A 61 -9.16 -8.26 -8.49
N ARG A 62 -9.54 -9.36 -7.87
CA ARG A 62 -10.92 -9.67 -7.50
C ARG A 62 -11.03 -9.78 -6.00
N LEU A 63 -12.02 -9.11 -5.42
CA LEU A 63 -12.31 -9.23 -4.00
C LEU A 63 -12.77 -10.65 -3.67
N GLU A 64 -12.18 -11.25 -2.63
CA GLU A 64 -12.57 -12.56 -2.13
C GLU A 64 -13.55 -12.51 -0.94
N ALA A 65 -13.87 -11.30 -0.47
CA ALA A 65 -14.91 -11.01 0.51
C ALA A 65 -15.53 -9.63 0.23
N ASP A 66 -16.68 -9.35 0.83
CA ASP A 66 -17.28 -8.02 0.79
C ASP A 66 -16.35 -7.00 1.47
N ALA A 67 -16.26 -5.78 0.93
CA ALA A 67 -15.41 -4.73 1.49
C ALA A 67 -16.13 -3.38 1.50
N PRO A 68 -16.01 -2.57 2.56
CA PRO A 68 -16.47 -1.20 2.53
C PRO A 68 -15.63 -0.38 1.55
N ALA A 69 -16.23 0.64 0.95
CA ALA A 69 -15.52 1.57 0.10
C ALA A 69 -16.11 2.98 0.18
N LEU A 70 -15.28 3.98 -0.16
CA LEU A 70 -15.66 5.38 -0.30
C LEU A 70 -15.59 5.81 -1.76
N ARG A 71 -16.27 6.91 -2.09
CA ARG A 71 -16.19 7.49 -3.43
C ARG A 71 -14.81 8.07 -3.67
N ILE A 72 -14.19 7.77 -4.80
CA ILE A 72 -12.98 8.46 -5.21
C ILE A 72 -13.26 9.96 -5.38
N ARG A 73 -12.41 10.82 -4.80
CA ARG A 73 -12.57 12.28 -4.90
C ARG A 73 -11.29 12.92 -5.41
N PHE A 74 -11.41 13.75 -6.44
CA PHE A 74 -10.29 14.52 -6.97
C PHE A 74 -10.44 15.99 -6.58
N VAL A 75 -9.36 16.59 -6.08
CA VAL A 75 -9.26 18.01 -5.81
C VAL A 75 -8.32 18.67 -6.80
N GLN A 76 -8.69 19.86 -7.24
CA GLN A 76 -7.84 20.74 -8.04
C GLN A 76 -7.82 22.10 -7.35
N ALA A 77 -6.66 22.56 -6.89
CA ALA A 77 -6.56 23.81 -6.15
C ALA A 77 -6.98 25.02 -7.01
N ASN A 78 -6.71 24.99 -8.31
CA ASN A 78 -7.21 25.92 -9.32
C ASN A 78 -7.08 25.29 -10.72
N THR A 79 -7.66 25.90 -11.76
CA THR A 79 -7.70 25.33 -13.12
C THR A 79 -6.33 25.06 -13.75
N LYS A 80 -5.25 25.66 -13.25
CA LYS A 80 -3.87 25.48 -13.72
C LYS A 80 -3.05 24.49 -12.88
N SER A 81 -3.53 24.10 -11.71
CA SER A 81 -2.84 23.13 -10.84
C SER A 81 -3.10 21.68 -11.28
N PRO A 82 -2.14 20.77 -11.06
CA PRO A 82 -2.41 19.34 -11.22
C PRO A 82 -3.55 18.88 -10.31
N ARG A 83 -4.29 17.87 -10.76
CA ARG A 83 -5.37 17.26 -10.01
C ARG A 83 -4.80 16.20 -9.08
N PHE A 84 -5.24 16.20 -7.83
CA PHE A 84 -4.81 15.25 -6.81
C PHE A 84 -5.97 14.41 -6.32
N HIS A 85 -5.69 13.14 -6.05
CA HIS A 85 -6.63 12.30 -5.34
C HIS A 85 -6.66 12.71 -3.86
N VAL A 86 -7.84 13.04 -3.33
CA VAL A 86 -8.06 13.13 -1.88
C VAL A 86 -8.01 11.71 -1.35
N ARG A 87 -7.14 11.44 -0.38
CA ARG A 87 -7.02 10.11 0.25
C ARG A 87 -8.22 9.80 1.15
N ASP A 88 -9.40 9.70 0.54
CA ASP A 88 -10.66 9.38 1.17
C ASP A 88 -10.97 7.92 0.81
N TYR A 89 -10.56 6.98 1.67
CA TYR A 89 -10.73 5.53 1.47
C TYR A 89 -11.45 4.94 2.67
N ALA A 90 -12.30 3.94 2.47
CA ALA A 90 -12.69 3.09 3.59
C ALA A 90 -11.51 2.16 3.91
N ARG A 91 -11.00 2.20 5.15
CA ARG A 91 -9.93 1.30 5.58
C ARG A 91 -10.45 -0.06 6.04
N VAL A 92 -9.77 -1.12 5.60
CA VAL A 92 -9.90 -2.49 6.09
C VAL A 92 -8.55 -2.92 6.63
N GLU A 93 -8.48 -3.23 7.92
CA GLU A 93 -7.29 -3.78 8.56
C GLU A 93 -7.40 -5.29 8.65
N VAL A 94 -6.36 -5.98 8.18
CA VAL A 94 -6.28 -7.43 8.06
C VAL A 94 -5.08 -7.93 8.85
N MET A 95 -5.31 -8.96 9.66
CA MET A 95 -4.26 -9.69 10.38
C MET A 95 -4.46 -11.20 10.14
N GLY A 96 -3.52 -11.82 9.44
CA GLY A 96 -3.65 -13.22 9.02
C GLY A 96 -4.85 -13.42 8.07
N ASP A 97 -5.79 -14.27 8.48
CA ASP A 97 -7.02 -14.58 7.73
C ASP A 97 -8.25 -13.79 8.19
N ARG A 98 -8.07 -12.76 9.02
CA ARG A 98 -9.19 -12.04 9.64
C ARG A 98 -9.12 -10.55 9.35
N ILE A 99 -10.29 -9.96 9.14
CA ILE A 99 -10.48 -8.52 9.29
C ILE A 99 -10.48 -8.23 10.80
N VAL A 100 -9.58 -7.36 11.24
CA VAL A 100 -9.51 -6.90 12.63
C VAL A 100 -10.28 -5.60 12.84
N SER A 101 -10.38 -4.78 11.78
CA SER A 101 -11.18 -3.56 11.79
C SER A 101 -11.59 -3.20 10.36
N ALA A 102 -12.78 -2.61 10.21
CA ALA A 102 -13.25 -2.07 8.95
C ALA A 102 -13.99 -0.76 9.21
N GLU A 103 -13.53 0.33 8.61
CA GLU A 103 -14.21 1.61 8.63
C GLU A 103 -15.52 1.51 7.83
N ARG A 104 -16.49 2.34 8.23
CA ARG A 104 -17.74 2.45 7.48
C ARG A 104 -17.49 3.15 6.14
N GLY A 105 -17.87 2.50 5.05
CA GLY A 105 -17.90 3.09 3.72
C GLY A 105 -19.25 3.74 3.38
N ASP A 106 -19.27 4.48 2.28
CA ASP A 106 -20.48 4.98 1.63
C ASP A 106 -21.25 3.83 0.96
N PHE A 107 -20.53 2.75 0.64
CA PHE A 107 -21.04 1.56 -0.02
C PHE A 107 -20.23 0.32 0.36
N THR A 108 -20.81 -0.83 0.07
CA THR A 108 -20.17 -2.15 0.19
C THR A 108 -19.91 -2.71 -1.19
N LEU A 109 -18.66 -3.03 -1.49
CA LEU A 109 -18.25 -3.77 -2.66
C LEU A 109 -18.49 -5.26 -2.41
N PRO A 110 -19.31 -5.94 -3.21
CA PRO A 110 -19.53 -7.37 -3.04
C PRO A 110 -18.28 -8.17 -3.40
N LYS A 111 -18.13 -9.36 -2.80
CA LYS A 111 -17.21 -10.40 -3.26
C LYS A 111 -17.33 -10.58 -4.78
N GLY A 112 -16.20 -10.72 -5.45
CA GLY A 112 -16.14 -10.81 -6.90
C GLY A 112 -15.97 -9.48 -7.62
N THR A 113 -16.10 -8.35 -6.91
CA THR A 113 -15.83 -7.02 -7.49
C THR A 113 -14.40 -6.94 -7.99
N ARG A 114 -14.23 -6.42 -9.21
CA ARG A 114 -12.93 -6.21 -9.84
C ARG A 114 -12.37 -4.86 -9.42
N VAL A 115 -11.17 -4.89 -8.86
CA VAL A 115 -10.44 -3.70 -8.38
C VAL A 115 -9.03 -3.69 -8.96
N VAL A 116 -8.39 -2.54 -8.91
CA VAL A 116 -6.99 -2.34 -9.32
C VAL A 116 -6.27 -1.52 -8.26
N VAL A 117 -4.94 -1.65 -8.19
CA VAL A 117 -4.11 -1.01 -7.17
C VAL A 117 -3.68 0.37 -7.62
N LEU A 118 -4.14 1.43 -6.93
CA LEU A 118 -3.76 2.81 -7.18
C LEU A 118 -2.41 3.18 -6.57
N ASP A 119 -2.17 2.72 -5.34
CA ASP A 119 -0.95 3.01 -4.58
C ASP A 119 -0.62 1.79 -3.71
N LEU A 120 0.69 1.58 -3.50
CA LEU A 120 1.21 0.50 -2.67
C LEU A 120 2.32 1.06 -1.79
N LYS A 121 2.15 0.88 -0.48
CA LYS A 121 3.15 1.24 0.53
C LYS A 121 3.57 0.01 1.33
N VAL A 122 4.87 -0.10 1.54
CA VAL A 122 5.47 -1.06 2.46
C VAL A 122 6.07 -0.27 3.61
N GLU A 123 5.63 -0.59 4.82
CA GLU A 123 6.14 -0.04 6.08
C GLU A 123 6.82 -1.20 6.86
N SER A 124 7.34 -0.98 8.06
CA SER A 124 8.12 -2.01 8.78
C SER A 124 7.29 -3.21 9.28
N ASP A 125 5.98 -3.02 9.45
CA ASP A 125 5.06 -3.96 10.09
C ASP A 125 3.79 -4.20 9.25
N ARG A 126 3.68 -3.57 8.08
CA ARG A 126 2.47 -3.66 7.26
C ARG A 126 2.70 -3.34 5.80
N VAL A 127 1.81 -3.85 4.96
CA VAL A 127 1.66 -3.45 3.57
C VAL A 127 0.28 -2.84 3.36
N ARG A 128 0.23 -1.71 2.66
CA ARG A 128 -1.00 -0.97 2.39
C ARG A 128 -1.25 -0.97 0.89
N LEU A 129 -2.39 -1.52 0.48
CA LEU A 129 -2.88 -1.44 -0.89
C LEU A 129 -4.07 -0.50 -0.94
N PHE A 130 -3.92 0.58 -1.70
CA PHE A 130 -5.02 1.48 -2.03
C PHE A 130 -5.62 0.99 -3.34
N THR A 131 -6.88 0.58 -3.33
CA THR A 131 -7.55 0.05 -4.52
C THR A 131 -8.68 0.95 -4.98
N HIS A 132 -9.04 0.84 -6.25
CA HIS A 132 -10.32 1.33 -6.75
C HIS A 132 -10.96 0.32 -7.71
N THR A 133 -12.27 0.41 -7.91
CA THR A 133 -12.98 -0.46 -8.87
C THR A 133 -12.44 -0.28 -10.29
N VAL A 134 -12.41 -1.35 -11.09
CA VAL A 134 -11.99 -1.28 -12.51
C VAL A 134 -12.98 -0.44 -13.32
N GLU A 135 -14.26 -0.59 -13.01
CA GLU A 135 -15.37 0.09 -13.64
C GLU A 135 -16.04 1.01 -12.60
N PRO A 136 -16.53 2.19 -13.03
CA PRO A 136 -17.25 3.06 -12.12
C PRO A 136 -18.61 2.43 -11.77
N LEU A 137 -18.95 2.45 -10.49
CA LEU A 137 -20.23 1.97 -9.99
C LEU A 137 -21.32 3.00 -10.27
N ARG A 138 -22.53 2.53 -10.58
CA ARG A 138 -23.72 3.39 -10.61
C ARG A 138 -24.20 3.63 -9.19
N LEU A 139 -24.26 4.90 -8.82
CA LEU A 139 -24.68 5.35 -7.50
C LEU A 139 -26.19 5.62 -7.48
N PRO A 140 -26.84 5.63 -6.29
CA PRO A 140 -28.27 5.92 -6.18
C PRO A 140 -28.69 7.29 -6.73
N ASP A 141 -27.76 8.26 -6.77
CA ASP A 141 -27.97 9.59 -7.34
C ASP A 141 -27.87 9.61 -8.89
N GLY A 142 -27.73 8.44 -9.53
CA GLY A 142 -27.60 8.27 -10.98
C GLY A 142 -26.20 8.56 -11.53
N LYS A 143 -25.29 9.07 -10.70
CA LYS A 143 -23.89 9.32 -11.11
C LYS A 143 -23.11 8.02 -11.13
N ALA A 144 -22.06 7.97 -11.93
CA ALA A 144 -21.08 6.91 -11.82
C ALA A 144 -19.96 7.35 -10.86
N ALA A 145 -19.23 6.43 -10.23
CA ALA A 145 -18.00 6.78 -9.54
C ALA A 145 -17.13 5.55 -9.32
N TYR A 146 -15.82 5.73 -9.34
CA TYR A 146 -14.96 4.70 -8.80
C TYR A 146 -15.08 4.66 -7.28
N ALA A 147 -15.14 3.44 -6.78
CA ALA A 147 -15.17 3.12 -5.36
C ALA A 147 -13.78 2.72 -4.91
N CYS A 148 -13.33 3.20 -3.76
CA CYS A 148 -11.98 2.96 -3.25
C CYS A 148 -11.95 2.39 -1.83
N THR A 149 -11.02 1.46 -1.62
CA THR A 149 -10.78 0.78 -0.34
C THR A 149 -9.27 0.78 -0.06
N GLU A 150 -8.89 1.04 1.18
CA GLU A 150 -7.52 0.81 1.64
C GLU A 150 -7.47 -0.51 2.40
N PHE A 151 -6.68 -1.47 1.91
CA PHE A 151 -6.38 -2.71 2.65
C PHE A 151 -5.04 -2.55 3.35
N VAL A 152 -5.02 -2.72 4.67
CA VAL A 152 -3.83 -2.69 5.51
C VAL A 152 -3.57 -4.11 6.02
N PHE A 153 -2.55 -4.75 5.48
CA PHE A 153 -2.12 -6.09 5.86
C PHE A 153 -1.04 -5.98 6.91
N HIS A 154 -1.40 -6.23 8.17
CA HIS A 154 -0.44 -6.32 9.27
C HIS A 154 0.34 -7.63 9.17
N LEU A 155 1.66 -7.51 9.31
CA LEU A 155 2.63 -8.57 9.09
C LEU A 155 3.58 -8.65 10.28
N GLU A 156 4.07 -9.85 10.55
CA GLU A 156 5.20 -10.00 11.48
C GLU A 156 6.41 -9.21 10.92
N PRO A 157 7.07 -8.34 11.71
CA PRO A 157 8.17 -7.52 11.23
C PRO A 157 9.31 -8.34 10.61
N SER A 158 9.50 -9.58 11.07
CA SER A 158 10.50 -10.51 10.53
C SER A 158 10.23 -10.89 9.07
N VAL A 159 8.97 -11.01 8.65
CA VAL A 159 8.59 -11.34 7.26
C VAL A 159 9.11 -10.27 6.29
N LEU A 160 8.92 -8.99 6.66
CA LEU A 160 9.35 -7.86 5.84
C LEU A 160 10.87 -7.64 5.93
N ALA A 161 11.46 -7.81 7.11
CA ALA A 161 12.90 -7.66 7.31
C ALA A 161 13.72 -8.73 6.55
N GLN A 162 13.17 -9.94 6.38
CA GLN A 162 13.80 -11.03 5.64
C GLN A 162 13.52 -10.98 4.13
N GLY A 163 12.65 -10.07 3.69
CA GLY A 163 12.23 -9.99 2.29
C GLY A 163 11.40 -11.20 1.83
N ASP A 164 10.64 -11.83 2.73
CA ASP A 164 9.74 -12.93 2.38
C ASP A 164 8.47 -12.41 1.68
N VAL A 165 8.66 -12.03 0.42
CA VAL A 165 7.60 -11.50 -0.45
C VAL A 165 6.53 -12.57 -0.72
N VAL A 166 6.87 -13.86 -0.67
CA VAL A 166 5.92 -14.95 -0.91
C VAL A 166 4.87 -14.99 0.19
N THR A 167 5.28 -14.91 1.45
CA THR A 167 4.35 -14.82 2.59
C THR A 167 3.46 -13.59 2.49
N VAL A 168 4.02 -12.43 2.14
CA VAL A 168 3.25 -11.19 1.95
C VAL A 168 2.22 -11.34 0.83
N GLN A 169 2.62 -11.90 -0.32
CA GLN A 169 1.73 -12.13 -1.45
C GLN A 169 0.58 -13.07 -1.08
N HIS A 170 0.87 -14.18 -0.39
CA HIS A 170 -0.16 -15.10 0.07
C HIS A 170 -1.18 -14.41 0.98
N GLN A 171 -0.74 -13.51 1.87
CA GLN A 171 -1.66 -12.78 2.74
C GLN A 171 -2.54 -11.78 1.95
N ILE A 172 -1.98 -11.08 0.97
CA ILE A 172 -2.74 -10.19 0.09
C ILE A 172 -3.75 -10.99 -0.73
N GLU A 173 -3.31 -12.10 -1.34
CA GLU A 173 -4.10 -12.89 -2.28
C GLU A 173 -5.25 -13.66 -1.62
N ARG A 174 -5.24 -13.83 -0.30
CA ARG A 174 -6.42 -14.32 0.45
C ARG A 174 -7.62 -13.38 0.36
N TRP A 175 -7.38 -12.09 0.10
CA TRP A 175 -8.41 -11.07 0.04
C TRP A 175 -8.58 -10.48 -1.36
N LEU A 176 -7.48 -10.45 -2.14
CA LEU A 176 -7.38 -9.81 -3.44
C LEU A 176 -6.69 -10.76 -4.44
N LEU A 177 -7.47 -11.62 -5.09
CA LEU A 177 -6.91 -12.57 -6.06
C LEU A 177 -6.65 -11.92 -7.42
N PRO A 178 -5.56 -12.26 -8.12
CA PRO A 178 -5.41 -11.92 -9.53
C PRO A 178 -6.61 -12.41 -10.33
N ASP A 179 -7.24 -11.48 -11.06
CA ASP A 179 -8.35 -11.82 -11.94
C ASP A 179 -7.82 -12.58 -13.15
N LYS A 180 -8.24 -13.84 -13.30
CA LYS A 180 -7.83 -14.73 -14.40
C LYS A 180 -8.70 -14.57 -15.65
N THR A 181 -9.73 -13.74 -15.57
CA THR A 181 -10.60 -13.45 -16.69
C THR A 181 -9.84 -12.50 -17.62
N ASN A 182 -9.46 -12.98 -18.81
CA ASN A 182 -8.78 -12.16 -19.83
C ASN A 182 -9.56 -10.85 -20.00
N GLY A 183 -8.88 -9.74 -19.69
CA GLY A 183 -9.45 -8.39 -19.77
C GLY A 183 -9.79 -7.97 -21.19
#